data_AF-A0A812PWC7-F1
#
_entry.id   AF-A0A812PWC7-F1
#
_cell.length_a   1.000
_cell.length_b   1.000
_cell.length_c   1.000
_cell.angle_alpha   90.00
_cell.angle_beta   90.00
_cell.angle_gamma   90.00
#
_symmetry.space_group_name_H-M   'P 1'
#
loop_
_entity.id
_entity.type
_entity.pdbx_description
1 polymer ?
#
loop_
_entity_poly.entity_id
_entity_poly.type
_entity_poly.pdbx_seq_one_letter_code
_entity_poly.pdbx_strand_id
1 'polypeptide(L)'
;MPISLAYPPLDFKYTLAADACAKNDDIGIGGWVQLPGQPCVWFAERFKVQDFLDLGLPMQAQANLDITSYETLAQIALVVCFAAFTQTGRLRVRIPSWSDNSGTESVANKLFTVRSPVCFFAQKLATHAWRSGVTLDCSHIAGCRNDSADWLSRWDGDMPSAWSLDYRVTCTLPVLWEGRRD
;
A
#
# COMPACT_ATOMS: atom_id res chain seq x y z
N MET A 1 23.46 -29.96 -7.24
CA MET A 1 22.36 -28.98 -7.28
C MET A 1 22.34 -28.24 -5.95
N PRO A 2 22.32 -26.90 -5.89
CA PRO A 2 22.20 -26.22 -4.61
C PRO A 2 20.77 -26.44 -4.09
N ILE A 3 20.66 -27.00 -2.89
CA ILE A 3 19.41 -27.08 -2.14
C ILE A 3 19.06 -25.65 -1.71
N SER A 4 17.91 -25.15 -2.18
CA SER A 4 17.36 -23.88 -1.71
C SER A 4 17.10 -23.96 -0.21
N LEU A 5 17.80 -23.16 0.59
CA LEU A 5 17.55 -22.97 2.04
C LEU A 5 16.31 -22.08 2.29
N ALA A 6 15.36 -22.04 1.36
CA ALA A 6 14.10 -21.35 1.59
C ALA A 6 13.28 -22.17 2.59
N TYR A 7 13.30 -21.76 3.86
CA TYR A 7 12.29 -22.17 4.82
C TYR A 7 10.91 -21.93 4.18
N PRO A 8 9.95 -22.87 4.33
CA PRO A 8 8.59 -22.63 3.87
C PRO A 8 8.08 -21.33 4.50
N PRO A 9 7.36 -20.49 3.74
CA PRO A 9 6.80 -19.27 4.29
C PRO A 9 5.96 -19.63 5.52
N LEU A 10 6.25 -18.99 6.65
CA LEU A 10 5.43 -19.11 7.85
C LEU A 10 4.02 -18.63 7.46
N ASP A 11 3.03 -19.51 7.57
CA ASP A 11 1.64 -19.24 7.23
C ASP A 11 0.98 -18.43 8.36
N PHE A 12 1.40 -17.17 8.48
CA PHE A 12 0.74 -16.22 9.37
C PHE A 12 -0.58 -15.81 8.71
N LYS A 13 -1.69 -16.01 9.42
CA LYS A 13 -3.01 -15.57 8.97
C LYS A 13 -3.18 -14.05 9.13
N TYR A 14 -2.51 -13.28 8.30
CA TYR A 14 -2.74 -11.84 8.19
C TYR A 14 -3.85 -11.55 7.17
N THR A 15 -4.65 -10.53 7.45
CA THR A 15 -5.56 -9.91 6.47
C THR A 15 -5.20 -8.45 6.35
N LEU A 16 -5.02 -8.00 5.11
CA LEU A 16 -4.58 -6.66 4.80
C LEU A 16 -5.17 -6.20 3.48
N ALA A 17 -5.56 -4.93 3.45
CA ALA A 17 -6.18 -4.31 2.30
C ALA A 17 -5.76 -2.84 2.26
N ALA A 18 -5.67 -2.31 1.05
CA ALA A 18 -5.38 -0.90 0.82
C ALA A 18 -6.12 -0.42 -0.42
N ASP A 19 -6.52 0.84 -0.38
CA ASP A 19 -7.31 1.47 -1.42
C ASP A 19 -6.92 2.95 -1.55
N ALA A 20 -7.30 3.55 -2.67
CA ALA A 20 -7.18 4.98 -2.88
C ALA A 20 -8.48 5.57 -3.42
N CYS A 21 -8.73 6.83 -3.04
CA CYS A 21 -9.75 7.65 -3.68
C CYS A 21 -9.09 8.85 -4.35
N ALA A 22 -9.70 9.31 -5.44
CA ALA A 22 -9.21 10.47 -6.17
C ALA A 22 -10.38 11.27 -6.73
N LYS A 23 -10.37 12.58 -6.48
CA LYS A 23 -11.39 13.51 -6.99
C LYS A 23 -10.75 14.86 -7.24
N ASN A 24 -10.92 15.40 -8.44
CA ASN A 24 -10.25 16.64 -8.85
C ASN A 24 -8.73 16.52 -8.65
N ASP A 25 -8.13 17.38 -7.82
CA ASP A 25 -6.72 17.34 -7.44
C ASP A 25 -6.47 16.63 -6.09
N ASP A 26 -7.53 16.20 -5.40
CA ASP A 26 -7.46 15.51 -4.11
C ASP A 26 -7.23 14.01 -4.29
N ILE A 27 -6.30 13.50 -3.50
CA ILE A 27 -5.94 12.09 -3.44
C ILE A 27 -6.00 11.66 -1.98
N GLY A 28 -6.66 10.53 -1.73
CA GLY A 28 -6.61 9.86 -0.45
C GLY A 28 -6.12 8.43 -0.61
N ILE A 29 -5.26 7.97 0.28
CA ILE A 29 -4.91 6.55 0.40
C ILE A 29 -5.28 6.07 1.79
N GLY A 30 -5.67 4.80 1.89
CA GLY A 30 -6.00 4.19 3.17
C GLY A 30 -5.79 2.69 3.13
N GLY A 31 -5.53 2.12 4.30
CA GLY A 31 -5.34 0.69 4.39
C GLY A 31 -5.11 0.22 5.81
N TRP A 32 -5.20 -1.08 6.01
CA TRP A 32 -5.16 -1.70 7.32
C TRP A 32 -4.49 -3.08 7.27
N VAL A 33 -3.95 -3.46 8.43
CA VAL A 33 -3.29 -4.74 8.68
C VAL A 33 -3.87 -5.31 9.97
N GLN A 34 -4.51 -6.46 9.86
CA GLN A 34 -5.02 -7.22 10.98
C GLN A 34 -4.18 -8.48 11.17
N LEU A 35 -3.46 -8.54 12.29
CA LEU A 35 -2.77 -9.73 12.76
C LEU A 35 -3.67 -10.50 13.75
N PRO A 36 -3.60 -11.83 13.83
CA PRO A 36 -4.42 -12.61 14.76
C PRO A 36 -4.16 -12.20 16.21
N GLY A 37 -5.22 -11.81 16.93
CA GLY A 37 -5.15 -11.46 18.35
C GLY A 37 -4.42 -10.15 18.66
N GLN A 38 -4.12 -9.33 17.65
CA GLN A 38 -3.51 -8.01 17.80
C GLN A 38 -4.49 -6.90 17.42
N PRO A 39 -4.28 -5.66 17.90
CA PRO A 39 -5.01 -4.49 17.41
C PRO A 39 -4.83 -4.30 15.90
N CYS A 40 -5.85 -3.75 15.24
CA CYS A 40 -5.78 -3.41 13.84
C CYS A 40 -4.89 -2.19 13.63
N VAL A 41 -3.85 -2.35 12.83
CA VAL A 41 -2.95 -1.26 12.44
C VAL A 41 -3.47 -0.67 11.15
N TRP A 42 -3.40 0.66 11.01
CA TRP A 42 -3.96 1.31 9.84
C TRP A 42 -3.21 2.59 9.46
N PHE A 43 -3.43 3.04 8.23
CA PHE A 43 -2.97 4.33 7.75
C PHE A 43 -4.07 4.99 6.93
N ALA A 44 -4.04 6.31 6.91
CA ALA A 44 -4.88 7.13 6.06
C ALA A 44 -4.14 8.45 5.84
N GLU A 45 -3.93 8.80 4.57
CA GLU A 45 -3.17 9.98 4.17
C GLU A 45 -3.89 10.74 3.07
N ARG A 46 -3.59 12.04 3.00
CA ARG A 46 -4.11 12.96 1.98
C ARG A 46 -2.96 13.60 1.23
N PHE A 47 -3.12 13.68 -0.08
CA PHE A 47 -2.16 14.31 -0.97
C PHE A 47 -2.91 15.14 -2.01
N LYS A 48 -2.17 16.05 -2.63
CA LYS A 48 -2.57 16.77 -3.83
C LYS A 48 -1.79 16.25 -5.03
N VAL A 49 -2.38 16.35 -6.22
CA VAL A 49 -1.66 16.06 -7.48
C VAL A 49 -0.34 16.84 -7.55
N GLN A 50 -0.34 18.08 -7.05
CA GLN A 50 0.85 18.93 -7.01
C GLN A 50 2.01 18.30 -6.24
N ASP A 51 1.75 17.57 -5.16
CA ASP A 51 2.80 16.93 -4.36
C ASP A 51 3.62 15.93 -5.21
N PHE A 52 2.96 15.27 -6.17
CA PHE A 52 3.61 14.33 -7.09
C PHE A 52 4.27 15.03 -8.28
N LEU A 53 3.68 16.12 -8.77
CA LEU A 53 4.30 16.98 -9.79
C LEU A 53 5.62 17.58 -9.29
N ASP A 54 5.67 17.98 -8.01
CA ASP A 54 6.88 18.51 -7.36
C ASP A 54 7.98 17.44 -7.21
N LEU A 55 7.60 16.15 -7.16
CA LEU A 55 8.53 15.02 -7.26
C LEU A 55 9.01 14.74 -8.70
N GLY A 56 8.54 15.50 -9.68
CA GLY A 56 8.83 15.33 -11.10
C GLY A 56 8.05 14.21 -11.77
N LEU A 57 6.94 13.75 -11.18
CA LEU A 57 6.09 12.71 -11.77
C LEU A 57 5.13 13.31 -12.80
N PRO A 58 4.91 12.65 -13.95
CA PRO A 58 4.02 13.15 -14.99
C PRO A 58 2.57 12.80 -14.68
N MET A 59 2.02 13.37 -13.59
CA MET A 59 0.64 13.16 -13.17
C MET A 59 -0.33 14.04 -13.96
N GLN A 60 -1.56 13.58 -14.13
CA GLN A 60 -2.65 14.32 -14.73
C GLN A 60 -3.30 15.25 -13.70
N ALA A 61 -3.76 16.42 -14.13
CA ALA A 61 -4.42 17.40 -13.27
C ALA A 61 -5.69 16.85 -12.59
N GLN A 62 -6.38 15.92 -13.26
CA GLN A 62 -7.50 15.17 -12.69
C GLN A 62 -6.99 13.84 -12.13
N ALA A 63 -6.92 13.75 -10.80
CA ALA A 63 -6.37 12.61 -10.07
C ALA A 63 -7.09 11.30 -10.39
N ASN A 64 -8.40 11.31 -10.66
CA ASN A 64 -9.14 10.10 -11.02
C ASN A 64 -8.63 9.43 -12.32
N LEU A 65 -7.94 10.15 -13.19
CA LEU A 65 -7.36 9.59 -14.42
C LEU A 65 -6.10 8.75 -14.15
N ASP A 66 -5.46 8.93 -13.00
CA ASP A 66 -4.28 8.19 -12.57
C ASP A 66 -4.56 7.30 -11.34
N ILE A 67 -5.83 6.94 -11.08
CA ILE A 67 -6.26 6.21 -9.88
C ILE A 67 -5.43 4.96 -9.58
N THR A 68 -5.09 4.15 -10.60
CA THR A 68 -4.23 2.96 -10.45
C THR A 68 -2.87 3.29 -9.83
N SER A 69 -2.30 4.47 -10.14
CA SER A 69 -1.04 4.91 -9.55
C SER A 69 -1.18 5.17 -8.05
N TYR A 70 -2.29 5.80 -7.64
CA TYR A 70 -2.57 6.12 -6.23
C TYR A 70 -2.96 4.89 -5.42
N GLU A 71 -3.71 3.95 -6.00
CA GLU A 71 -3.94 2.66 -5.35
C GLU A 71 -2.65 1.85 -5.24
N THR A 72 -1.76 1.91 -6.25
CA THR A 72 -0.42 1.32 -6.13
C THR A 72 0.38 2.01 -5.02
N LEU A 73 0.24 3.33 -4.82
CA LEU A 73 0.81 4.04 -3.67
C LEU A 73 0.23 3.55 -2.34
N ALA A 74 -1.07 3.26 -2.28
CA ALA A 74 -1.69 2.65 -1.09
C ALA A 74 -1.08 1.26 -0.79
N GLN A 75 -0.79 0.47 -1.83
CA GLN A 75 -0.06 -0.81 -1.66
C GLN A 75 1.39 -0.61 -1.17
N ILE A 76 2.08 0.45 -1.60
CA ILE A 76 3.40 0.81 -1.06
C ILE A 76 3.29 1.14 0.43
N ALA A 77 2.31 1.96 0.82
CA ALA A 77 2.06 2.32 2.21
C ALA A 77 1.74 1.08 3.07
N LEU A 78 1.01 0.12 2.53
CA LEU A 78 0.74 -1.16 3.19
C LEU A 78 2.02 -1.96 3.47
N VAL A 79 2.96 -1.99 2.53
CA VAL A 79 4.28 -2.63 2.72
C VAL A 79 5.10 -1.90 3.78
N VAL A 80 5.13 -0.57 3.75
CA VAL A 80 5.83 0.25 4.75
C VAL A 80 5.24 0.02 6.14
N CYS A 81 3.91 0.07 6.24
CA CYS A 81 3.16 -0.17 7.47
C CYS A 81 3.48 -1.56 8.03
N PHE A 82 3.36 -2.62 7.22
CA PHE A 82 3.69 -3.99 7.65
C PHE A 82 5.16 -4.15 8.07
N ALA A 83 6.09 -3.52 7.34
CA ALA A 83 7.52 -3.57 7.64
C ALA A 83 7.90 -2.85 8.95
N ALA A 84 7.11 -1.86 9.39
CA ALA A 84 7.35 -1.16 10.66
C ALA A 84 7.15 -2.09 11.88
N PHE A 85 6.22 -3.05 11.81
CA PHE A 85 5.93 -3.99 12.89
C PHE A 85 6.71 -5.29 12.80
N THR A 86 7.15 -5.68 11.61
CA THR A 86 7.99 -6.86 11.40
C THR A 86 9.46 -6.48 11.55
N GLN A 87 9.88 -6.23 12.78
CA GLN A 87 11.30 -5.95 13.08
C GLN A 87 12.16 -7.16 12.68
N THR A 88 12.99 -6.96 11.64
CA THR A 88 14.22 -7.71 11.36
C THR A 88 14.12 -9.23 11.45
N GLY A 89 13.67 -9.85 10.36
CA GLY A 89 14.02 -11.23 10.05
C GLY A 89 14.47 -11.32 8.59
N ARG A 90 15.46 -12.15 8.28
CA ARG A 90 15.80 -12.55 6.88
C ARG A 90 14.66 -13.35 6.20
N LEU A 91 13.47 -13.34 6.79
CA LEU A 91 12.29 -14.06 6.36
C LEU A 91 11.64 -13.23 5.27
N ARG A 92 11.64 -13.76 4.05
CA ARG A 92 10.82 -13.22 2.99
C ARG A 92 9.38 -13.62 3.27
N VAL A 93 8.53 -12.65 3.58
CA VAL A 93 7.12 -12.89 3.91
C VAL A 93 6.26 -12.54 2.70
N ARG A 94 5.33 -13.42 2.34
CA ARG A 94 4.34 -13.15 1.30
C ARG A 94 3.01 -12.76 1.95
N ILE A 95 2.57 -11.54 1.73
CA ILE A 95 1.34 -11.00 2.32
C ILE A 95 0.21 -10.91 1.27
N PRO A 96 -0.96 -11.52 1.48
CA PRO A 96 -2.12 -11.39 0.62
C PRO A 96 -2.71 -9.99 0.81
N SER A 97 -2.71 -9.18 -0.24
CA SER A 97 -3.36 -7.87 -0.24
C SER A 97 -4.61 -7.89 -1.09
N TRP A 98 -5.57 -7.07 -0.74
CA TRP A 98 -6.78 -6.90 -1.52
C TRP A 98 -6.82 -5.53 -2.20
N SER A 99 -7.30 -5.53 -3.45
CA SER A 99 -7.61 -4.36 -4.26
C SER A 99 -8.82 -4.68 -5.14
N ASP A 100 -9.65 -3.71 -5.43
CA ASP A 100 -10.77 -3.82 -6.37
C ASP A 100 -10.43 -3.29 -7.78
N ASN A 101 -9.18 -2.91 -8.01
CA ASN A 101 -8.67 -2.45 -9.30
C ASN A 101 -7.69 -3.46 -9.88
N SER A 102 -8.10 -4.10 -10.98
CA SER A 102 -7.28 -5.09 -11.68
C SER A 102 -5.96 -4.53 -12.22
N GLY A 103 -5.87 -3.21 -12.45
CA GLY A 103 -4.63 -2.55 -12.83
C GLY A 103 -3.60 -2.59 -11.70
N THR A 104 -4.04 -2.25 -10.48
CA THR A 104 -3.22 -2.28 -9.27
C THR A 104 -2.83 -3.70 -8.90
N GLU A 105 -3.77 -4.65 -8.96
CA GLU A 105 -3.50 -6.09 -8.80
C GLU A 105 -2.38 -6.55 -9.77
N SER A 106 -2.53 -6.27 -11.07
CA SER A 106 -1.54 -6.66 -12.07
C SER A 106 -0.17 -6.03 -11.81
N VAL A 107 -0.12 -4.75 -11.43
CA VAL A 107 1.14 -4.04 -11.15
C VAL A 107 1.79 -4.55 -9.87
N ALA A 108 1.03 -4.75 -8.80
CA ALA A 108 1.54 -5.24 -7.52
C ALA A 108 2.13 -6.65 -7.65
N ASN A 109 1.49 -7.52 -8.43
CA ASN A 109 1.96 -8.90 -8.63
C ASN A 109 3.14 -8.99 -9.61
N LYS A 110 3.17 -8.16 -10.66
CA LYS A 110 4.26 -8.18 -11.66
C LYS A 110 5.45 -7.32 -11.25
N LEU A 111 5.23 -6.34 -10.36
CA LEU A 111 6.18 -5.29 -10.01
C LEU A 111 6.77 -4.54 -11.22
N PHE A 112 6.03 -4.54 -12.33
CA PHE A 112 6.50 -4.02 -13.61
C PHE A 112 5.34 -3.57 -14.50
N THR A 113 5.54 -2.43 -15.15
CA THR A 113 4.70 -1.90 -16.23
C THR A 113 5.47 -0.82 -16.98
N VAL A 114 5.13 -0.62 -18.25
CA VAL A 114 5.70 0.45 -19.09
C VAL A 114 4.77 1.67 -19.18
N ARG A 115 3.56 1.59 -18.63
CA ARG A 115 2.57 2.66 -18.69
C ARG A 115 2.93 3.76 -17.68
N SER A 116 3.07 4.99 -18.16
CA SER A 116 3.25 6.18 -17.31
C SER A 116 1.88 6.70 -16.83
N PRO A 117 1.75 7.20 -15.58
CA PRO A 117 2.79 7.32 -14.55
C PRO A 117 2.98 6.07 -13.66
N VAL A 118 2.11 5.05 -13.78
CA VAL A 118 2.11 3.88 -12.87
C VAL A 118 3.43 3.10 -12.83
N CYS A 119 4.26 3.16 -13.88
CA CYS A 119 5.60 2.54 -13.89
C CYS A 119 6.53 3.05 -12.77
N PHE A 120 6.44 4.33 -12.39
CA PHE A 120 7.24 4.89 -11.30
C PHE A 120 6.80 4.31 -9.95
N PHE A 121 5.50 4.15 -9.75
CA PHE A 121 4.93 3.54 -8.54
C PHE A 121 5.27 2.05 -8.47
N ALA A 122 5.22 1.33 -9.59
CA ALA A 122 5.65 -0.07 -9.67
C ALA A 122 7.12 -0.23 -9.24
N GLN A 123 8.01 0.65 -9.72
CA GLN A 123 9.42 0.64 -9.34
C GLN A 123 9.62 0.91 -7.84
N LYS A 124 8.85 1.85 -7.26
CA LYS A 124 8.90 2.14 -5.83
C LYS A 124 8.38 0.97 -5.00
N LEU A 125 7.29 0.34 -5.42
CA LEU A 125 6.78 -0.86 -4.77
C LEU A 125 7.81 -1.99 -4.77
N ALA A 126 8.45 -2.24 -5.92
CA ALA A 126 9.53 -3.21 -6.03
C ALA A 126 10.70 -2.90 -5.09
N THR A 127 11.06 -1.62 -4.96
CA THR A 127 12.14 -1.16 -4.08
C THR A 127 11.80 -1.42 -2.61
N HIS A 128 10.59 -1.06 -2.18
CA HIS A 128 10.13 -1.30 -0.80
C HIS A 128 10.04 -2.78 -0.49
N ALA A 129 9.42 -3.57 -1.37
CA ALA A 129 9.32 -5.02 -1.26
C ALA A 129 10.71 -5.68 -1.10
N TRP A 130 11.68 -5.25 -1.91
CA TRP A 130 13.04 -5.77 -1.83
C TRP A 130 13.75 -5.37 -0.52
N ARG A 131 13.63 -4.10 -0.09
CA ARG A 131 14.27 -3.59 1.13
C ARG A 131 13.70 -4.19 2.41
N SER A 132 12.40 -4.46 2.43
CA SER A 132 11.71 -5.03 3.60
C SER A 132 11.70 -6.55 3.61
N GLY A 133 11.98 -7.20 2.48
CA GLY A 133 11.79 -8.64 2.32
C GLY A 133 10.31 -9.04 2.21
N VAL A 134 9.39 -8.08 2.05
CA VAL A 134 7.95 -8.32 1.93
C VAL A 134 7.59 -8.49 0.46
N THR A 135 6.93 -9.59 0.12
CA THR A 135 6.32 -9.80 -1.21
C THR A 135 4.82 -9.65 -1.07
N LEU A 136 4.19 -8.81 -1.91
CA LEU A 136 2.73 -8.75 -2.00
C LEU A 136 2.21 -9.85 -2.91
N ASP A 137 1.10 -10.46 -2.51
CA ASP A 137 0.25 -11.30 -3.34
C ASP A 137 -1.12 -10.60 -3.42
N CYS A 138 -1.25 -9.68 -4.36
CA CYS A 138 -2.46 -8.87 -4.47
C CYS A 138 -3.55 -9.69 -5.19
N SER A 139 -4.68 -9.90 -4.52
CA SER A 139 -5.85 -10.56 -5.08
C SER A 139 -6.95 -9.55 -5.32
N HIS A 140 -7.54 -9.61 -6.51
CA HIS A 140 -8.73 -8.82 -6.79
C HIS A 140 -9.91 -9.27 -5.92
N ILE A 141 -10.54 -8.33 -5.21
CA ILE A 141 -11.78 -8.56 -4.48
C ILE A 141 -12.89 -7.66 -5.01
N ALA A 142 -14.14 -8.07 -4.83
CA ALA A 142 -15.26 -7.19 -5.11
C ALA A 142 -15.23 -5.98 -4.15
N GLY A 143 -15.53 -4.78 -4.66
CA GLY A 143 -15.49 -3.54 -3.86
C GLY A 143 -16.30 -3.59 -2.57
N CYS A 144 -17.42 -4.34 -2.54
CA CYS A 144 -18.23 -4.56 -1.33
C CYS A 144 -17.53 -5.34 -0.20
N ARG A 145 -16.33 -5.87 -0.46
CA ARG A 145 -15.46 -6.50 0.54
C ARG A 145 -14.26 -5.62 0.90
N ASN A 146 -14.15 -4.44 0.29
CA ASN A 146 -13.07 -3.47 0.51
C ASN A 146 -13.53 -2.22 1.29
N ASP A 147 -14.78 -2.21 1.80
CA ASP A 147 -15.43 -1.06 2.44
C ASP A 147 -14.55 -0.35 3.50
N SER A 148 -13.77 -1.11 4.28
CA SER A 148 -12.88 -0.53 5.30
C SER A 148 -11.70 0.24 4.70
N ALA A 149 -11.07 -0.28 3.64
CA ALA A 149 -9.97 0.43 2.98
C ALA A 149 -10.50 1.62 2.17
N ASP A 150 -11.64 1.44 1.50
CA ASP A 150 -12.36 2.49 0.78
C ASP A 150 -12.73 3.65 1.74
N TRP A 151 -13.26 3.34 2.92
CA TRP A 151 -13.56 4.33 3.95
C TRP A 151 -12.30 5.03 4.47
N LEU A 152 -11.23 4.29 4.79
CA LEU A 152 -9.96 4.86 5.23
C LEU A 152 -9.35 5.78 4.18
N SER A 153 -9.45 5.42 2.90
CA SER A 153 -8.97 6.25 1.79
C SER A 153 -9.75 7.55 1.63
N ARG A 154 -10.93 7.67 2.26
CA ARG A 154 -11.75 8.89 2.31
C ARG A 154 -11.73 9.61 3.66
N TRP A 155 -11.15 9.00 4.70
CA TRP A 155 -11.06 9.58 6.04
C TRP A 155 -10.48 11.00 6.09
N ASP A 156 -11.16 11.90 6.80
CA ASP A 156 -10.87 13.34 6.90
C ASP A 156 -10.64 13.83 8.34
N GLY A 157 -10.64 12.92 9.32
CA GLY A 157 -10.34 13.24 10.72
C GLY A 157 -11.34 12.66 11.72
N ASP A 158 -12.57 12.39 11.30
CA ASP A 158 -13.61 11.85 12.17
C ASP A 158 -13.46 10.33 12.29
N MET A 159 -13.07 9.85 13.47
CA MET A 159 -12.72 8.43 13.67
C MET A 159 -13.87 7.61 14.29
N PRO A 160 -14.33 6.53 13.63
CA PRO A 160 -15.22 5.53 14.21
C PRO A 160 -14.54 4.81 15.38
N SER A 161 -15.33 4.33 16.33
CA SER A 161 -14.86 3.59 17.51
C SER A 161 -14.08 2.30 17.19
N ALA A 162 -14.16 1.80 15.96
CA ALA A 162 -13.47 0.59 15.51
C ALA A 162 -11.97 0.79 15.26
N TRP A 163 -11.52 2.05 15.06
CA TRP A 163 -10.13 2.38 14.83
C TRP A 163 -9.57 3.09 16.06
N SER A 164 -8.31 2.83 16.43
CA SER A 164 -7.63 3.59 17.48
C SER A 164 -6.44 4.34 16.87
N LEU A 165 -6.29 5.61 17.23
CA LEU A 165 -5.17 6.45 16.80
C LEU A 165 -3.82 5.92 17.32
N ASP A 166 -3.81 5.14 18.40
CA ASP A 166 -2.60 4.54 18.96
C ASP A 166 -1.93 3.55 17.98
N TYR A 167 -2.72 3.00 17.03
CA TYR A 167 -2.26 2.05 16.02
C TYR A 167 -2.25 2.65 14.60
N ARG A 168 -2.37 3.98 14.49
CA ARG A 168 -2.24 4.68 13.22
C ARG A 168 -0.76 4.84 12.86
N VAL A 169 -0.39 4.40 11.67
CA VAL A 169 0.93 4.65 11.08
C VAL A 169 0.85 5.83 10.14
N THR A 170 1.70 6.83 10.35
CA THR A 170 1.86 7.95 9.43
C THR A 170 2.68 7.52 8.22
N CYS A 171 2.13 7.69 7.03
CA CYS A 171 2.73 7.28 5.76
C CYS A 171 2.99 8.52 4.89
N THR A 172 3.86 9.41 5.34
CA THR A 172 4.17 10.66 4.61
C THR A 172 4.74 10.37 3.21
N LEU A 173 4.54 11.29 2.27
CA LEU A 173 5.06 11.13 0.92
C LEU A 173 6.59 10.92 0.86
N PRO A 174 7.43 11.59 1.68
CA PRO A 174 8.85 11.27 1.77
C PRO A 174 9.15 9.84 2.23
N VAL A 175 8.41 9.31 3.20
CA VAL A 175 8.55 7.92 3.66
C VAL A 175 8.22 6.95 2.51
N LEU A 176 7.10 7.20 1.83
CA LEU A 176 6.62 6.35 0.72
C LEU A 176 7.51 6.44 -0.52
N TRP A 177 8.04 7.62 -0.83
CA TRP A 177 8.74 7.86 -2.08
C TRP A 177 10.26 7.69 -1.96
N GLU A 178 10.85 8.11 -0.85
CA GLU A 178 12.31 8.11 -0.67
C GLU A 178 12.78 6.96 0.23
N GLY A 179 11.86 6.37 1.00
CA GLY A 179 12.18 5.30 1.94
C GLY A 179 13.06 5.77 3.09
N ARG A 180 12.89 7.04 3.52
CA ARG A 180 13.41 7.53 4.80
C ARG A 180 12.56 6.90 5.90
N ARG A 181 13.21 6.39 6.95
CA ARG A 181 12.53 6.04 8.20
C ARG A 181 12.64 7.28 9.10
N ASP A 182 11.52 7.68 9.69
CA ASP A 182 11.51 8.68 10.76
C ASP A 182 12.29 8.17 12.00
#